data_AF-A0A1H2W7W7-F1
#
_entry.id   AF-A0A1H2W7W7-F1
#
_cell.length_a   1.000
_cell.length_b   1.000
_cell.length_c   1.000
_cell.angle_alpha   90.00
_cell.angle_beta   90.00
_cell.angle_gamma   90.00
#
_symmetry.space_group_name_H-M   'P 1'
#
loop_
_entity.id
_entity.type
_entity.pdbx_description
1 polymer ?
#
loop_
_entity_poly.entity_id
_entity_poly.type
_entity_poly.pdbx_seq_one_letter_code
_entity_poly.pdbx_strand_id
1 'polypeptide(L)' 'MFARKIARLDVDRALTSRGYGASDVDHAGKRSALPDRADAGGAEGLEAFGRTRTFRSLDGPPTGFPVG' A
#
# COMPACT_ATOMS: atom_id res chain seq x y z
N MET A 1 -0.02 -18.83 -20.51
CA MET A 1 1.14 -18.44 -19.68
C MET A 1 1.07 -16.94 -19.47
N PHE A 2 0.70 -16.46 -18.27
CA PHE A 2 0.61 -15.02 -18.01
C PHE A 2 2.01 -14.48 -17.71
N ALA A 3 2.57 -13.69 -18.63
CA ALA A 3 3.82 -12.97 -18.39
C ALA A 3 3.53 -11.74 -17.52
N ARG A 4 4.01 -11.73 -16.27
CA ARG A 4 3.89 -10.56 -15.38
C ARG A 4 4.87 -9.46 -15.82
N LYS A 5 4.40 -8.20 -15.82
CA LYS A 5 5.22 -7.00 -16.05
C LYS A 5 5.32 -6.25 -14.73
N ILE A 6 6.54 -6.01 -14.26
CA ILE A 6 6.80 -5.19 -13.07
C ILE A 6 7.29 -3.82 -13.55
N ALA A 7 6.71 -2.75 -13.02
CA ALA A 7 7.13 -1.38 -13.29
C ALA A 7 7.52 -0.69 -11.99
N ARG A 8 8.60 0.10 -12.03
CA ARG A 8 8.97 1.01 -10.93
C ARG A 8 8.32 2.36 -11.21
N LEU A 9 7.53 2.84 -10.26
CA LEU A 9 6.90 4.15 -10.33
C LEU A 9 7.59 5.07 -9.34
N ASP A 10 8.05 6.23 -9.82
CA ASP A 10 8.39 7.35 -8.96
C ASP A 10 7.15 8.25 -8.87
N VAL A 11 6.75 8.60 -7.66
CA VAL A 11 5.47 9.30 -7.41
C VAL A 11 5.75 10.59 -6.67
N ASP A 12 5.73 11.69 -7.41
CA ASP A 12 5.97 13.02 -6.85
C ASP A 12 4.80 13.54 -6.01
N ARG A 13 3.57 13.10 -6.33
CA ARG A 13 2.36 13.58 -5.66
C ARG A 13 1.24 12.54 -5.65
N ALA A 14 0.55 12.45 -4.52
CA ALA A 14 -0.68 11.68 -4.42
C ALA A 14 -1.81 12.32 -5.27
N LEU A 15 -2.74 11.49 -5.74
CA LEU A 15 -3.95 11.96 -6.42
C LEU A 15 -4.74 12.90 -5.47
N THR A 16 -4.93 14.15 -5.88
CA THR A 16 -5.65 15.16 -5.07
C THR A 16 -7.09 15.39 -5.51
N SER A 17 -7.53 14.77 -6.61
CA SER A 17 -8.94 14.81 -7.01
C SER A 17 -9.75 13.85 -6.14
N ARG A 18 -11.04 14.17 -5.90
CA ARG A 18 -11.94 13.30 -5.14
C ARG A 18 -12.25 11.97 -5.85
N GLY A 19 -11.78 11.75 -7.09
CA GLY A 19 -12.15 10.58 -7.89
C GLY A 19 -13.62 10.63 -8.33
N TYR A 20 -13.96 9.92 -9.41
CA TYR A 20 -15.34 9.81 -9.87
C TYR A 20 -16.14 8.90 -8.92
N GLY A 21 -17.32 9.34 -8.47
CA GLY A 21 -18.16 8.58 -7.53
C GLY A 21 -17.76 8.70 -6.06
N ALA A 22 -16.88 9.63 -5.69
CA ALA A 22 -16.72 9.99 -4.29
C ALA A 22 -18.02 10.58 -3.74
N SER A 23 -18.39 10.10 -2.57
CA SER A 23 -19.53 10.63 -1.82
C SER A 23 -19.29 12.10 -1.47
N ASP A 24 -20.32 12.93 -1.60
CA ASP A 24 -20.32 14.36 -1.22
C ASP A 24 -20.25 14.60 0.29
N VAL A 25 -19.69 13.65 1.04
CA VAL A 25 -19.46 13.81 2.47
C VAL A 25 -18.30 14.76 2.71
N ASP A 26 -18.47 15.61 3.72
CA ASP A 26 -17.41 16.45 4.20
C ASP A 26 -16.27 15.62 4.78
N HIS A 27 -15.05 16.14 4.63
CA HIS A 27 -13.88 15.52 5.21
C HIS A 27 -13.96 15.61 6.75
N ALA A 28 -14.31 14.50 7.39
CA ALA A 28 -14.40 14.41 8.85
C ALA A 28 -13.05 14.16 9.55
N GLY A 29 -11.93 14.23 8.81
CA GLY A 29 -10.58 13.98 9.32
C GLY A 29 -9.94 12.69 8.83
N LYS A 30 -8.74 12.39 9.34
CA LYS A 30 -7.95 11.21 8.98
C LYS A 30 -8.18 10.09 10.00
N ARG A 31 -8.29 8.84 9.54
CA ARG A 31 -8.27 7.68 10.44
C ARG A 31 -6.87 7.54 11.05
N SER A 32 -6.79 7.47 12.38
CA SER A 32 -5.53 7.29 13.12
C SER A 32 -4.96 5.88 13.00
N ALA A 33 -5.79 4.89 12.65
CA ALA A 33 -5.41 3.47 12.69
C ALA A 33 -4.12 3.09 11.93
N LEU A 34 -3.82 3.76 10.82
CA LEU A 34 -2.57 3.51 10.07
C LEU A 34 -1.35 4.17 10.75
N PRO A 35 -1.40 5.47 11.10
CA PRO A 35 -0.39 6.09 11.97
C PRO A 35 -0.14 5.31 13.27
N ASP A 36 -1.19 5.00 14.04
CA ASP A 36 -1.09 4.34 15.34
C ASP A 36 -0.40 2.97 15.22
N ARG A 37 -0.71 2.22 14.15
CA ARG A 37 -0.07 0.94 13.86
C ARG A 37 1.39 1.10 13.45
N ALA A 38 1.71 2.14 12.68
CA ALA A 38 3.09 2.42 12.28
C ALA A 38 3.93 2.81 13.51
N ASP A 39 3.40 3.66 14.38
CA ASP A 39 4.08 4.11 15.60
C ASP A 39 4.29 2.95 16.58
N ALA A 40 3.26 2.11 16.78
CA ALA A 40 3.37 0.93 17.64
C ALA A 40 4.34 -0.14 17.12
N GLY A 41 4.47 -0.28 15.79
CA GLY A 41 5.35 -1.26 15.16
C GLY A 41 6.80 -0.78 14.97
N GLY A 42 7.03 0.53 14.98
CA GLY A 42 8.34 1.12 14.70
C GLY A 42 8.86 0.80 13.29
N ALA A 43 10.11 1.16 13.03
CA ALA A 43 10.74 0.98 11.71
C ALA A 43 10.82 -0.50 11.29
N GLU A 44 11.17 -1.39 12.23
CA GLU A 44 11.29 -2.82 11.98
C GLU A 44 9.93 -3.45 11.63
N GLY A 45 8.88 -3.10 12.37
CA GLY A 45 7.52 -3.56 12.08
C GLY A 45 7.02 -3.08 10.71
N LEU A 46 7.42 -1.88 10.29
CA LEU A 46 7.10 -1.34 8.97
C LEU A 46 7.79 -2.13 7.86
N GLU A 47 9.08 -2.43 8.00
CA GLU A 47 9.84 -3.23 7.03
C GLU A 47 9.28 -4.65 6.91
N ALA A 48 9.02 -5.30 8.04
CA ALA A 48 8.43 -6.64 8.07
C ALA A 48 7.04 -6.67 7.41
N PHE A 49 6.22 -5.66 7.67
CA PHE A 49 4.93 -5.49 7.02
C PHE A 49 5.07 -5.32 5.49
N GLY A 50 6.03 -4.51 5.05
CA GLY A 50 6.33 -4.31 3.63
C GLY A 50 6.72 -5.62 2.93
N ARG A 51 7.63 -6.39 3.53
CA ARG A 51 8.06 -7.70 3.01
C ARG A 51 6.89 -8.67 2.87
N THR A 52 6.11 -8.86 3.94
CA THR A 52 5.00 -9.82 3.95
C THR A 52 3.93 -9.51 2.90
N ARG A 53 3.60 -8.22 2.69
CA ARG A 53 2.62 -7.80 1.67
C ARG A 53 3.15 -7.75 0.24
N THR A 54 4.46 -7.70 0.07
CA THR A 54 5.07 -7.59 -1.27
C THR A 54 5.29 -8.96 -1.91
N PHE A 55 5.52 -10.03 -1.13
CA PHE A 55 5.85 -11.35 -1.68
C PHE A 55 4.65 -12.21 -2.06
N ARG A 56 3.47 -11.97 -1.47
CA ARG A 56 2.22 -12.66 -1.81
C ARG A 56 1.16 -11.67 -2.24
N SER A 57 0.47 -12.02 -3.32
CA SER A 57 -0.73 -11.30 -3.74
C SER A 57 -1.85 -11.49 -2.71
N LEU A 58 -2.86 -10.61 -2.75
CA LEU A 58 -4.05 -10.72 -1.89
C LEU A 58 -4.74 -12.08 -2.04
N ASP A 59 -4.69 -12.67 -3.24
CA ASP A 59 -5.30 -13.97 -3.54
C ASP A 59 -4.41 -15.17 -3.15
N GLY A 60 -3.18 -14.93 -2.67
CA GLY A 60 -2.27 -15.97 -2.15
C GLY A 60 -1.07 -16.37 -3.02
N PRO A 61 -1.12 -16.33 -4.38
CA PRO A 61 0.04 -16.63 -5.22
C PRO A 61 1.23 -15.71 -4.96
N PRO A 62 2.47 -16.20 -5.16
CA PRO A 62 3.66 -15.37 -5.14
C PRO A 62 3.57 -14.21 -6.14
N THR A 63 4.10 -13.04 -5.76
CA THR A 63 4.08 -11.86 -6.64
C THR A 63 5.16 -11.90 -7.71
N GLY A 64 6.24 -12.65 -7.48
CA GLY A 64 7.44 -12.67 -8.34
C GLY A 64 8.46 -11.58 -8.01
N PHE A 65 8.25 -10.81 -6.93
CA PHE A 65 9.29 -9.93 -6.41
C PHE A 65 10.45 -10.77 -5.85
N PRO A 66 11.72 -10.44 -6.18
CA PRO A 66 12.88 -11.14 -5.64
C PRO A 66 12.90 -10.98 -4.12
N VAL A 67 13.08 -12.10 -3.42
CA VAL A 67 13.32 -12.11 -1.97
C VAL A 67 14.75 -11.62 -1.77
N GLY A 68 14.88 -10.34 -1.41
CA GLY A 68 16.13 -9.77 -0.89
C GLY A 68 16.25 -10.05 0.59
#